data_AF-A0A7L4ZKY1-F1
#
_entry.id   AF-A0A7L4ZKY1-F1
#
_cell.length_a   1.000
_cell.length_b   1.000
_cell.length_c   1.000
_cell.angle_alpha   90.00
_cell.angle_beta   90.00
_cell.angle_gamma   90.00
#
_symmetry.space_group_name_H-M   'P 1'
#
loop_
_entity.id
_entity.type
_entity.pdbx_description
1 polymer ?
#
loop_
_entity_poly.entity_id
_entity_poly.type
_entity_poly.pdbx_seq_one_letter_code
_entity_poly.pdbx_strand_id
1 'polypeptide(L)'
;MKYFILLCASLFIACSEKQEVNSLTIADNFVNHFFISDLHDLTAINAYMTSEYKRHYNFLSEEQRNVHEEYIRAMIDRLREELAENNHAYTLEKLEELYIEEFQKEILYKGTGDVFLLKSNDEFFGIIIVEGNKIYSFAGDLYLSPRGKILPYFFFKELNAQRIEADLTFMSITFSSLYGATDERYKSLVREIDSTLQNFDKEDGNVKLCRQFKKLQKHSLLRSPFIFLNIEKDSVITVYVSESAYEKVKHFKHADLYKEKKKVIVQLDIVEKEKGIFYAARIIEANKVDGRSRSNIHH
;
A
#
# COMPACT_ATOMS: atom_id res chain seq x y z
N MET A 1 -25.08 47.23 -0.11
CA MET A 1 -24.57 46.03 -0.82
C MET A 1 -23.09 46.12 -1.27
N LYS A 2 -22.34 47.21 -1.02
CA LYS A 2 -20.90 47.30 -1.35
C LYS A 2 -19.95 46.89 -0.20
N TYR A 3 -20.43 46.87 1.04
CA TYR A 3 -19.62 46.51 2.22
C TYR A 3 -19.57 45.00 2.53
N PHE A 4 -20.48 44.21 1.96
CA PHE A 4 -20.52 42.75 2.19
C PHE A 4 -19.49 41.99 1.34
N ILE A 5 -19.09 42.55 0.19
CA ILE A 5 -18.10 41.94 -0.71
C ILE A 5 -16.66 42.14 -0.17
N LEU A 6 -16.38 43.25 0.53
CA LEU A 6 -15.07 43.47 1.14
C LEU A 6 -14.80 42.53 2.33
N LEU A 7 -15.82 42.17 3.11
CA LEU A 7 -15.67 41.27 4.25
C LEU A 7 -15.36 39.83 3.82
N CYS A 8 -15.91 39.38 2.68
CA CYS A 8 -15.64 38.06 2.13
C CYS A 8 -14.22 37.95 1.51
N ALA A 9 -13.67 39.05 0.97
CA ALA A 9 -12.31 39.05 0.43
C ALA A 9 -11.24 38.95 1.55
N SER A 10 -11.47 39.58 2.71
CA SER A 10 -10.59 39.44 3.88
C SER A 10 -10.68 38.07 4.56
N LEU A 11 -11.81 37.36 4.44
CA LEU A 11 -11.98 35.99 4.95
C LEU A 11 -11.34 34.93 4.05
N PHE A 12 -11.12 35.22 2.76
CA PHE A 12 -10.38 34.33 1.86
C PHE A 12 -8.86 34.52 1.92
N ILE A 13 -8.37 35.69 2.32
CA ILE A 13 -6.93 35.92 2.52
C ILE A 13 -6.47 35.37 3.89
N ALA A 14 -7.37 35.20 4.85
CA ALA A 14 -7.08 34.52 6.13
C ALA A 14 -7.08 32.98 6.05
N CYS A 15 -7.43 32.40 4.90
CA CYS A 15 -7.41 30.96 4.67
C CYS A 15 -6.35 30.62 3.62
N SER A 16 -5.15 30.30 4.13
CA SER A 16 -4.06 29.54 3.49
C SER A 16 -2.72 30.27 3.30
N GLU A 17 -2.29 31.07 4.28
CA GLU A 17 -0.89 30.88 4.67
C GLU A 17 -0.81 29.46 5.24
N LYS A 18 -0.45 28.49 4.38
CA LYS A 18 0.05 27.20 4.84
C LYS A 18 1.28 27.55 5.66
N GLN A 19 1.11 27.70 6.97
CA GLN A 19 2.22 27.81 7.88
C GLN A 19 3.09 26.59 7.59
N GLU A 20 4.28 26.83 7.06
CA GLU A 20 5.20 25.80 6.65
C GLU A 20 5.58 25.07 7.93
N VAL A 21 4.95 23.91 8.16
CA VAL A 21 5.15 23.16 9.39
C VAL A 21 6.57 22.63 9.33
N ASN A 22 7.40 23.12 10.25
CA ASN A 22 8.80 22.73 10.35
C ASN A 22 8.90 21.20 10.58
N SER A 23 9.67 20.52 9.73
CA SER A 23 9.92 19.08 9.79
C SER A 23 10.51 18.63 11.13
N LEU A 24 11.34 19.47 11.76
CA LEU A 24 11.87 19.24 13.11
C LEU A 24 10.74 19.17 14.13
N THR A 25 9.77 20.08 14.06
CA THR A 25 8.60 20.07 14.96
C THR A 25 7.74 18.82 14.76
N ILE A 26 7.67 18.29 13.54
CA ILE A 26 6.95 17.04 13.26
C ILE A 26 7.68 15.85 13.88
N ALA A 27 9.00 15.77 13.71
CA ALA A 27 9.83 14.73 14.31
C ALA A 27 9.78 14.78 15.85
N ASP A 28 9.93 15.96 16.43
CA ASP A 28 9.87 16.20 17.88
C ASP A 28 8.52 15.80 18.48
N ASN A 29 7.40 16.20 17.84
CA ASN A 29 6.06 15.77 18.27
C ASN A 29 5.90 14.25 18.20
N PHE A 30 6.47 13.60 17.19
CA PHE A 30 6.43 12.14 17.05
C PHE A 30 7.20 11.44 18.18
N VAL A 31 8.41 11.91 18.50
CA VAL A 31 9.21 11.41 19.63
C VAL A 31 8.47 11.58 20.96
N ASN A 32 7.97 12.79 21.22
CA ASN A 32 7.24 13.09 22.44
C ASN A 32 5.99 12.20 22.59
N HIS A 33 5.27 11.95 21.50
CA HIS A 33 4.05 11.16 21.54
C HIS A 33 4.30 9.67 21.75
N PHE A 34 5.28 9.06 21.06
CA PHE A 34 5.46 7.61 21.10
C PHE A 34 6.55 7.14 22.06
N PHE A 35 7.61 7.93 22.24
CA PHE A 35 8.80 7.51 22.97
C PHE A 35 8.90 8.11 24.38
N ILE A 36 8.16 9.19 24.68
CA ILE A 36 8.20 9.86 26.00
C ILE A 36 6.85 9.74 26.73
N SER A 37 5.73 9.98 26.04
CA SER A 37 4.41 9.91 26.67
C SER A 37 4.05 8.50 27.14
N ASP A 38 3.33 8.39 28.25
CA ASP A 38 2.72 7.12 28.73
C ASP A 38 1.55 6.62 27.85
N LEU A 39 1.21 7.35 26.78
CA LEU A 39 0.13 6.96 25.87
C LEU A 39 0.62 5.89 24.87
N HIS A 40 0.19 4.65 25.10
CA HIS A 40 0.59 3.47 24.32
C HIS A 40 -0.37 3.13 23.15
N ASP A 41 -0.94 4.14 22.51
CA ASP A 41 -1.90 3.90 21.44
C ASP A 41 -1.23 3.78 20.07
N LEU A 42 -0.94 2.55 19.65
CA LEU A 42 -0.43 2.27 18.30
C LEU A 42 -1.41 2.72 17.20
N THR A 43 -2.70 2.85 17.48
CA THR A 43 -3.66 3.32 16.47
C THR A 43 -3.39 4.79 16.10
N ALA A 44 -2.78 5.56 16.99
CA ALA A 44 -2.36 6.93 16.75
C ALA A 44 -1.21 7.03 15.74
N ILE A 45 -0.43 5.97 15.52
CA ILE A 45 0.74 6.01 14.60
C ILE A 45 0.30 6.40 13.19
N ASN A 46 -0.86 5.90 12.77
CA ASN A 46 -1.47 6.21 11.49
C ASN A 46 -1.76 7.71 11.33
N ALA A 47 -1.96 8.47 12.40
CA ALA A 47 -2.15 9.92 12.29
C ALA A 47 -0.87 10.63 11.86
N TYR A 48 0.31 10.10 12.21
CA TYR A 48 1.61 10.68 11.92
C TYR A 48 2.20 10.20 10.59
N MET A 49 1.88 8.98 10.16
CA MET A 49 2.47 8.39 8.96
C MET A 49 1.93 8.96 7.64
N THR A 50 2.74 8.89 6.59
CA THR A 50 2.38 9.27 5.22
C THR A 50 1.18 8.47 4.66
N SER A 51 0.55 8.99 3.61
CA SER A 51 -0.50 8.27 2.89
C SER A 51 0.01 7.00 2.19
N GLU A 52 1.29 6.99 1.81
CA GLU A 52 1.98 5.81 1.26
C GLU A 52 2.05 4.69 2.29
N TYR A 53 2.52 4.98 3.52
CA TYR A 53 2.51 4.02 4.62
C TYR A 53 1.11 3.43 4.84
N LYS A 54 0.08 4.28 4.94
CA LYS A 54 -1.31 3.83 5.14
C LYS A 54 -1.77 2.90 4.04
N ARG A 55 -1.44 3.24 2.80
CA ARG A 55 -1.78 2.44 1.63
C ARG A 55 -1.15 1.05 1.74
N HIS A 56 0.13 0.97 2.07
CA HIS A 56 0.82 -0.31 2.24
C HIS A 56 0.31 -1.12 3.44
N TYR A 57 0.10 -0.48 4.59
CA TYR A 57 -0.47 -1.12 5.76
C TYR A 57 -1.87 -1.70 5.47
N ASN A 58 -2.71 -0.97 4.73
CA ASN A 58 -4.03 -1.45 4.30
C ASN A 58 -3.96 -2.62 3.28
N PHE A 59 -2.80 -2.86 2.66
CA PHE A 59 -2.58 -3.99 1.75
C PHE A 59 -2.11 -5.28 2.44
N LEU A 60 -1.74 -5.20 3.70
CA LEU A 60 -1.33 -6.34 4.51
C LEU A 60 -2.55 -7.22 4.84
N SER A 61 -2.36 -8.54 4.83
CA SER A 61 -3.32 -9.45 5.44
C SER A 61 -3.45 -9.18 6.94
N GLU A 62 -4.49 -9.68 7.59
CA GLU A 62 -4.63 -9.55 9.05
C GLU A 62 -3.41 -10.13 9.81
N GLU A 63 -2.96 -11.31 9.43
CA GLU A 63 -1.74 -11.93 9.98
C GLU A 63 -0.50 -11.05 9.78
N GLN A 64 -0.33 -10.47 8.59
CA GLN A 64 0.79 -9.56 8.31
C GLN A 64 0.69 -8.25 9.09
N ARG A 65 -0.51 -7.72 9.31
CA ARG A 65 -0.73 -6.53 10.14
C ARG A 65 -0.38 -6.81 11.60
N ASN A 66 -0.76 -7.97 12.13
CA ASN A 66 -0.42 -8.35 13.49
C ASN A 66 1.11 -8.43 13.68
N VAL A 67 1.82 -9.09 12.75
CA VAL A 67 3.30 -9.15 12.79
C VAL A 67 3.93 -7.76 12.65
N HIS A 68 3.40 -6.92 11.77
CA HIS A 68 3.86 -5.54 11.59
C HIS A 68 3.67 -4.71 12.87
N GLU A 69 2.50 -4.79 13.50
CA GLU A 69 2.19 -4.08 14.74
C GLU A 69 3.03 -4.56 15.93
N GLU A 70 3.25 -5.87 16.05
CA GLU A 70 4.16 -6.44 17.06
C GLU A 70 5.58 -5.90 16.90
N TYR A 71 6.06 -5.80 15.66
CA TYR A 71 7.38 -5.24 15.40
C TYR A 71 7.46 -3.74 15.72
N ILE A 72 6.46 -2.95 15.28
CA ILE A 72 6.37 -1.53 15.64
C ILE A 72 6.37 -1.36 17.17
N ARG A 73 5.61 -2.19 17.88
CA ARG A 73 5.56 -2.17 19.35
C ARG A 73 6.94 -2.44 19.95
N ALA A 74 7.60 -3.51 19.52
CA ALA A 74 8.94 -3.84 20.01
C ALA A 74 9.96 -2.72 19.76
N MET A 75 9.88 -2.04 18.62
CA MET A 75 10.74 -0.89 18.33
C MET A 75 10.45 0.30 19.24
N ILE A 76 9.17 0.66 19.41
CA ILE A 76 8.76 1.74 20.30
C ILE A 76 9.22 1.44 21.72
N ASP A 77 8.99 0.22 22.21
CA ASP A 77 9.39 -0.19 23.56
C ASP A 77 10.90 -0.07 23.75
N ARG A 78 11.71 -0.48 22.76
CA ARG A 78 13.17 -0.33 22.81
C ARG A 78 13.61 1.13 22.83
N LEU A 79 13.04 1.98 21.97
CA LEU A 79 13.37 3.40 21.92
C LEU A 79 12.96 4.13 23.21
N ARG A 80 11.85 3.71 23.84
CA ARG A 80 11.42 4.23 25.14
C ARG A 80 12.37 3.85 26.25
N GLU A 81 12.81 2.59 26.29
CA GLU A 81 13.79 2.10 27.27
C GLU A 81 15.07 2.93 27.20
N GLU A 82 15.61 3.11 26.00
CA GLU A 82 16.81 3.93 25.74
C GLU A 82 16.64 5.39 26.22
N LEU A 83 15.48 6.00 25.95
CA LEU A 83 15.20 7.35 26.44
C LEU A 83 15.01 7.38 27.96
N ALA A 84 14.33 6.40 28.55
CA ALA A 84 14.07 6.35 29.98
C ALA A 84 15.37 6.21 30.79
N GLU A 85 16.33 5.39 30.32
CA GLU A 85 17.66 5.27 30.91
C GLU A 85 18.40 6.62 30.97
N ASN A 86 18.06 7.52 30.05
CA ASN A 86 18.67 8.84 29.90
C ASN A 86 17.77 10.00 30.37
N ASN A 87 16.84 9.75 31.29
CA ASN A 87 15.89 10.75 31.82
C ASN A 87 15.08 11.47 30.73
N HIS A 88 14.78 10.76 29.66
CA HIS A 88 14.11 11.26 28.45
C HIS A 88 14.84 12.40 27.74
N ALA A 89 16.14 12.59 28.00
CA ALA A 89 16.95 13.56 27.29
C ALA A 89 17.28 13.04 25.89
N TYR A 90 17.01 13.87 24.87
CA TYR A 90 17.35 13.55 23.49
C TYR A 90 17.64 14.81 22.67
N THR A 91 18.27 14.60 21.52
CA THR A 91 18.42 15.61 20.48
C THR A 91 18.01 15.03 19.13
N LEU A 92 17.52 15.90 18.25
CA LEU A 92 17.23 15.60 16.85
C LEU A 92 18.20 16.41 15.98
N GLU A 93 19.12 15.71 15.33
CA GLU A 93 20.11 16.32 14.45
C GLU A 93 19.69 16.11 12.99
N LYS A 94 19.42 17.21 12.27
CA LYS A 94 19.09 17.16 10.85
C LYS A 94 20.34 16.88 10.03
N LEU A 95 20.25 15.93 9.10
CA LEU A 95 21.30 15.68 8.11
C LEU A 95 21.18 16.66 6.94
N GLU A 96 22.08 17.65 6.87
CA GLU A 96 22.09 18.74 5.87
C GLU A 96 22.58 18.29 4.48
N GLU A 97 23.52 17.34 4.42
CA GLU A 97 23.98 16.71 3.19
C GLU A 97 23.84 15.20 3.33
N LEU A 98 23.32 14.54 2.29
CA LEU A 98 23.33 13.09 2.14
C LEU A 98 24.76 12.50 1.97
N TYR A 99 25.79 13.16 2.55
CA TYR A 99 27.13 12.62 2.75
C TYR A 99 27.13 11.65 3.94
N ILE A 100 26.45 10.54 3.72
CA ILE A 100 26.37 9.40 4.63
C ILE A 100 27.64 8.52 4.46
N GLU A 101 28.82 9.00 4.02
CA GLU A 101 29.91 8.12 3.49
C GLU A 101 30.47 7.06 4.46
N GLU A 102 30.47 7.27 5.78
CA GLU A 102 30.90 6.24 6.74
C GLU A 102 29.74 5.38 7.29
N PHE A 103 28.52 5.91 7.34
CA PHE A 103 27.30 5.18 7.74
C PHE A 103 26.62 4.46 6.53
N GLN A 104 27.19 4.57 5.32
CA GLN A 104 26.47 4.48 4.03
C GLN A 104 26.09 3.12 3.49
N LYS A 105 26.55 2.00 4.07
CA LYS A 105 26.19 0.71 3.47
C LYS A 105 24.73 0.30 3.73
N GLU A 106 24.00 1.06 4.56
CA GLU A 106 22.92 0.45 5.36
C GLU A 106 21.60 1.22 5.37
N ILE A 107 21.62 2.57 5.36
CA ILE A 107 20.40 3.38 5.30
C ILE A 107 20.04 3.70 3.85
N LEU A 108 19.05 3.01 3.29
CA LEU A 108 18.57 3.20 1.93
C LEU A 108 17.34 4.14 1.92
N TYR A 109 17.53 5.46 1.93
CA TYR A 109 16.48 6.44 1.63
C TYR A 109 16.84 7.24 0.37
N LYS A 110 15.89 7.38 -0.56
CA LYS A 110 16.05 8.08 -1.85
C LYS A 110 14.99 9.17 -2.08
N GLY A 111 14.21 9.51 -1.06
CA GLY A 111 13.18 10.54 -1.14
C GLY A 111 13.74 11.95 -0.91
N THR A 112 12.86 12.95 -0.93
CA THR A 112 13.20 14.37 -0.76
C THR A 112 12.93 14.89 0.66
N GLY A 113 12.63 13.99 1.59
CA GLY A 113 12.32 14.32 2.98
C GLY A 113 13.56 14.65 3.80
N ASP A 114 13.33 15.28 4.94
CA ASP A 114 14.35 15.58 5.93
C ASP A 114 14.63 14.34 6.79
N VAL A 115 15.90 14.04 7.01
CA VAL A 115 16.35 12.93 7.84
C VAL A 115 16.90 13.48 9.15
N PHE A 116 16.39 12.98 10.27
CA PHE A 116 16.82 13.33 11.61
C PHE A 116 17.44 12.13 12.30
N LEU A 117 18.63 12.33 12.87
CA LEU A 117 19.24 11.40 13.82
C LEU A 117 18.67 11.68 15.21
N LEU A 118 18.17 10.64 15.86
CA LEU A 118 17.76 10.65 17.25
C LEU A 118 18.94 10.21 18.11
N LYS A 119 19.38 11.11 19.00
CA LYS A 119 20.55 10.90 19.86
C LYS A 119 20.22 11.11 21.34
N SER A 120 20.88 10.37 22.22
CA SER A 120 20.85 10.54 23.67
C SER A 120 22.28 10.43 24.18
N ASN A 121 22.72 11.36 25.05
CA ASN A 121 24.12 11.49 25.47
C ASN A 121 25.14 11.44 24.32
N ASP A 122 24.83 12.11 23.20
CA ASP A 122 25.61 12.11 21.95
C ASP A 122 25.71 10.74 21.24
N GLU A 123 25.10 9.68 21.78
CA GLU A 123 24.99 8.37 21.14
C GLU A 123 23.75 8.31 20.25
N PHE A 124 23.92 7.78 19.05
CA PHE A 124 22.85 7.59 18.09
C PHE A 124 22.13 6.27 18.33
N PHE A 125 20.80 6.29 18.32
CA PHE A 125 20.00 5.09 18.54
C PHE A 125 18.72 5.01 17.68
N GLY A 126 18.45 6.02 16.86
CA GLY A 126 17.32 5.98 15.94
C GLY A 126 17.32 7.04 14.84
N ILE A 127 16.50 6.83 13.82
CA ILE A 127 16.33 7.72 12.67
C ILE A 127 14.85 8.05 12.53
N ILE A 128 14.55 9.29 12.17
CA ILE A 128 13.21 9.73 11.77
C ILE A 128 13.32 10.41 10.41
N ILE A 129 12.49 9.98 9.47
CA ILE A 129 12.40 10.57 8.13
C ILE A 129 11.06 11.28 8.02
N VAL A 130 11.10 12.58 7.74
CA VAL A 130 9.92 13.44 7.60
C VAL A 130 9.78 13.86 6.14
N GLU A 131 8.64 13.55 5.52
CA GLU A 131 8.35 13.94 4.14
C GLU A 131 7.04 14.74 4.08
N GLY A 132 7.15 16.00 3.67
CA GLY A 132 6.07 16.96 3.79
C GLY A 132 5.71 17.19 5.25
N ASN A 133 4.45 16.93 5.63
CA ASN A 133 3.95 17.14 6.99
C ASN A 133 3.71 15.82 7.77
N LYS A 134 4.41 14.75 7.41
CA LYS A 134 4.21 13.39 7.94
C LYS A 134 5.52 12.64 8.12
N ILE A 135 5.49 11.65 9.00
CA ILE A 135 6.56 10.67 9.17
C ILE A 135 6.50 9.69 8.01
N TYR A 136 7.56 9.68 7.21
CA TYR A 136 7.73 8.72 6.13
C TYR A 136 8.13 7.35 6.69
N SER A 137 9.14 7.35 7.57
CA SER A 137 9.67 6.17 8.25
C SER A 137 10.38 6.59 9.53
N PHE A 138 10.55 5.66 10.44
CA PHE A 138 11.44 5.79 11.58
C PHE A 138 12.06 4.43 11.87
N ALA A 139 13.25 4.39 12.44
CA ALA A 139 13.90 3.16 12.85
C ALA A 139 14.63 3.37 14.17
N GLY A 140 14.66 2.35 15.02
CA GLY A 140 15.65 2.25 16.08
C GLY A 140 16.81 1.36 15.63
N ASP A 141 17.96 1.50 16.28
CA ASP A 141 19.03 0.50 16.20
C ASP A 141 18.56 -0.81 16.87
N LEU A 142 17.75 -1.56 16.12
CA LEU A 142 17.39 -2.92 16.47
C LEU A 142 18.45 -3.81 15.82
N TYR A 143 19.25 -4.45 16.66
CA TYR A 143 20.15 -5.58 16.37
C TYR A 143 19.45 -6.82 15.73
N LEU A 144 18.47 -6.62 14.85
CA LEU A 144 17.71 -7.67 14.16
C LEU A 144 18.15 -7.86 12.69
N SER A 145 19.08 -7.05 12.18
CA SER A 145 19.79 -7.36 10.94
C SER A 145 21.04 -8.16 11.28
N PRO A 146 21.20 -9.42 10.83
CA PRO A 146 22.41 -10.23 11.08
C PRO A 146 23.71 -9.65 10.48
N ARG A 147 23.69 -8.41 9.98
CA ARG A 147 24.73 -7.79 9.16
C ARG A 147 25.00 -6.32 9.49
N GLY A 148 24.63 -5.82 10.67
CA GLY A 148 24.86 -4.42 11.06
C GLY A 148 23.88 -3.41 10.43
N LYS A 149 23.11 -3.82 9.42
CA LYS A 149 22.28 -2.89 8.64
C LYS A 149 21.12 -2.25 9.39
N ILE A 150 21.16 -0.93 9.56
CA ILE A 150 19.99 -0.11 9.92
C ILE A 150 19.14 0.13 8.68
N LEU A 151 18.16 -0.74 8.48
CA LEU A 151 17.13 -0.54 7.47
C LEU A 151 16.06 0.40 8.05
N PRO A 152 15.86 1.62 7.48
CA PRO A 152 14.72 2.45 7.87
C PRO A 152 13.45 1.62 7.73
N TYR A 153 12.62 1.60 8.77
CA TYR A 153 11.53 0.65 8.87
C TYR A 153 10.56 0.78 7.71
N PHE A 154 10.65 -0.18 6.82
CA PHE A 154 9.60 -0.63 5.93
C PHE A 154 9.59 -2.15 6.06
N PHE A 155 8.83 -2.70 7.01
CA PHE A 155 8.48 -4.13 6.92
C PHE A 155 7.41 -4.33 5.85
N PHE A 156 7.67 -3.83 4.65
CA PHE A 156 7.20 -4.46 3.44
C PHE A 156 8.42 -5.21 2.97
N LYS A 157 8.67 -6.40 3.55
CA LYS A 157 9.34 -7.48 2.83
C LYS A 157 8.89 -7.30 1.40
N GLU A 158 9.80 -6.95 0.49
CA GLU A 158 9.47 -6.66 -0.91
C GLU A 158 8.36 -7.63 -1.23
N LEU A 159 7.13 -7.12 -1.36
CA LEU A 159 6.06 -7.98 -1.82
C LEU A 159 6.71 -8.60 -3.05
N ASN A 160 6.73 -9.92 -3.17
CA ASN A 160 7.33 -10.61 -4.31
C ASN A 160 6.52 -10.31 -5.60
N ALA A 161 6.11 -9.05 -5.75
CA ALA A 161 5.87 -8.25 -6.92
C ALA A 161 6.83 -8.66 -8.01
N GLN A 162 6.43 -9.71 -8.70
CA GLN A 162 7.07 -10.11 -9.92
C GLN A 162 6.61 -9.11 -10.98
N ARG A 163 7.57 -8.41 -11.59
CA ARG A 163 7.27 -7.65 -12.79
C ARG A 163 6.99 -8.63 -13.92
N ILE A 164 5.82 -8.49 -14.53
CA ILE A 164 5.45 -9.27 -15.71
C ILE A 164 5.07 -8.34 -16.85
N GLU A 165 5.25 -8.86 -18.05
CA GLU A 165 4.74 -8.30 -19.29
C GLU A 165 3.87 -9.37 -19.95
N ALA A 166 2.62 -9.03 -20.26
CA ALA A 166 1.64 -10.01 -20.74
C ALA A 166 0.61 -9.38 -21.68
N ASP A 167 -0.01 -10.23 -22.50
CA ASP A 167 -1.06 -9.80 -23.43
C ASP A 167 -2.40 -9.68 -22.69
N LEU A 168 -3.04 -8.51 -22.76
CA LEU A 168 -4.42 -8.33 -22.29
C LEU A 168 -5.37 -9.20 -23.11
N THR A 169 -6.14 -10.03 -22.43
CA THR A 169 -7.08 -10.99 -23.03
C THR A 169 -8.51 -10.72 -22.58
N PHE A 170 -9.48 -11.07 -23.41
CA PHE A 170 -10.90 -10.84 -23.15
C PHE A 170 -11.67 -12.16 -23.07
N MET A 171 -12.47 -12.33 -22.01
CA MET A 171 -13.32 -13.51 -21.79
C MET A 171 -14.81 -13.12 -21.81
N SER A 172 -15.67 -13.96 -22.40
CA SER A 172 -17.10 -13.67 -22.62
C SER A 172 -17.96 -13.79 -21.38
N ILE A 173 -17.62 -14.70 -20.45
CA ILE A 173 -18.39 -14.98 -19.23
C ILE A 173 -17.38 -15.12 -18.10
N THR A 174 -17.53 -14.30 -17.05
CA THR A 174 -16.61 -14.31 -15.91
C THR A 174 -17.35 -14.06 -14.61
N PHE A 175 -17.28 -15.01 -13.68
CA PHE A 175 -17.79 -14.88 -12.31
C PHE A 175 -16.63 -14.66 -11.34
N SER A 176 -15.75 -13.71 -11.65
CA SER A 176 -14.48 -13.55 -10.93
C SER A 176 -14.54 -12.50 -9.82
N SER A 177 -15.47 -11.54 -9.85
CA SER A 177 -15.68 -10.60 -8.75
C SER A 177 -17.07 -9.97 -8.78
N LEU A 178 -17.40 -9.23 -7.72
CA LEU A 178 -18.60 -8.39 -7.54
C LEU A 178 -18.29 -6.91 -7.79
N TYR A 179 -17.34 -6.62 -8.67
CA TYR A 179 -17.01 -5.26 -9.06
C TYR A 179 -18.24 -4.53 -9.63
N GLY A 180 -18.50 -3.30 -9.17
CA GLY A 180 -19.67 -2.50 -9.56
C GLY A 180 -21.00 -2.89 -8.88
N ALA A 181 -21.03 -3.91 -8.01
CA ALA A 181 -22.24 -4.26 -7.28
C ALA A 181 -22.60 -3.22 -6.21
N THR A 182 -23.91 -2.94 -6.04
CA THR A 182 -24.42 -2.13 -4.92
C THR A 182 -24.20 -2.85 -3.59
N ASP A 183 -24.23 -2.10 -2.49
CA ASP A 183 -24.01 -2.67 -1.16
C ASP A 183 -25.10 -3.67 -0.77
N GLU A 184 -26.35 -3.45 -1.18
CA GLU A 184 -27.45 -4.38 -0.97
C GLU A 184 -27.19 -5.70 -1.70
N ARG A 185 -26.77 -5.60 -2.98
CA ARG A 185 -26.50 -6.78 -3.81
C ARG A 185 -25.29 -7.56 -3.28
N TYR A 186 -24.24 -6.85 -2.87
CA TYR A 186 -23.06 -7.42 -2.23
C TYR A 186 -23.44 -8.17 -0.95
N LYS A 187 -24.15 -7.52 -0.02
CA LYS A 187 -24.58 -8.13 1.25
C LYS A 187 -25.48 -9.35 1.02
N SER A 188 -26.39 -9.28 0.05
CA SER A 188 -27.25 -10.40 -0.31
C SER A 188 -26.44 -11.61 -0.79
N LEU A 189 -25.50 -11.40 -1.72
CA LEU A 189 -24.65 -12.48 -2.25
C LEU A 189 -23.72 -13.07 -1.19
N VAL A 190 -23.15 -12.24 -0.31
CA VAL A 190 -22.31 -12.74 0.80
C VAL A 190 -23.13 -13.66 1.71
N ARG A 191 -24.37 -13.29 2.06
CA ARG A 191 -25.26 -14.14 2.86
C ARG A 191 -25.60 -15.45 2.16
N GLU A 192 -25.82 -15.41 0.85
CA GLU A 192 -26.09 -16.60 0.04
C GLU A 192 -24.88 -17.54 0.04
N ILE A 193 -23.67 -17.01 -0.20
CA ILE A 193 -22.41 -17.77 -0.12
C ILE A 193 -22.26 -18.42 1.27
N ASP A 194 -22.51 -17.67 2.35
CA ASP A 194 -22.43 -18.18 3.72
C ASP A 194 -23.42 -19.31 3.97
N SER A 195 -24.68 -19.13 3.55
CA SER A 195 -25.72 -20.16 3.66
C SER A 195 -25.37 -21.42 2.85
N THR A 196 -24.88 -21.27 1.62
CA THR A 196 -24.47 -22.40 0.78
C THR A 196 -23.31 -23.18 1.42
N LEU A 197 -22.33 -22.50 2.01
CA LEU A 197 -21.21 -23.20 2.65
C LEU A 197 -21.58 -23.91 3.96
N GLN A 198 -22.63 -23.46 4.65
CA GLN A 198 -23.12 -24.10 5.88
C GLN A 198 -24.00 -25.32 5.63
N ASN A 199 -24.72 -25.36 4.51
CA ASN A 199 -25.77 -26.35 4.26
C ASN A 199 -25.38 -27.49 3.32
N PHE A 200 -24.15 -27.51 2.79
CA PHE A 200 -23.70 -28.51 1.83
C PHE A 200 -22.59 -29.39 2.41
N ASP A 201 -22.91 -30.67 2.57
CA ASP A 201 -21.95 -31.70 3.03
C ASP A 201 -21.06 -32.26 1.92
N LYS A 202 -21.37 -31.96 0.64
CA LYS A 202 -20.66 -32.49 -0.52
C LYS A 202 -20.02 -31.38 -1.36
N GLU A 203 -18.83 -31.67 -1.86
CA GLU A 203 -18.11 -30.80 -2.77
C GLU A 203 -18.74 -30.83 -4.19
N ASP A 204 -19.47 -29.79 -4.56
CA ASP A 204 -19.94 -29.59 -5.92
C ASP A 204 -19.38 -28.30 -6.55
N GLY A 205 -19.78 -27.99 -7.79
CA GLY A 205 -19.33 -26.79 -8.50
C GLY A 205 -19.71 -25.49 -7.81
N ASN A 206 -20.88 -25.43 -7.15
CA ASN A 206 -21.36 -24.25 -6.46
C ASN A 206 -20.61 -24.02 -5.15
N VAL A 207 -20.34 -25.08 -4.40
CA VAL A 207 -19.52 -25.03 -3.17
C VAL A 207 -18.10 -24.57 -3.51
N LYS A 208 -17.49 -25.08 -4.59
CA LYS A 208 -16.17 -24.62 -5.07
C LYS A 208 -16.16 -23.14 -5.40
N LEU A 209 -17.18 -22.65 -6.11
CA LEU A 209 -17.32 -21.24 -6.46
C LEU A 209 -17.48 -20.36 -5.19
N CYS A 210 -18.33 -20.78 -4.26
CA CYS A 210 -18.54 -20.09 -2.99
C CYS A 210 -17.24 -19.98 -2.17
N ARG A 211 -16.44 -21.06 -2.11
CA ARG A 211 -15.13 -21.03 -1.46
C ARG A 211 -14.15 -20.10 -2.17
N GLN A 212 -14.16 -20.06 -3.50
CA GLN A 212 -13.35 -19.11 -4.25
C GLN A 212 -13.74 -17.66 -3.88
N PHE A 213 -15.04 -17.34 -3.81
CA PHE A 213 -15.48 -16.02 -3.35
C PHE A 213 -15.08 -15.72 -1.91
N LYS A 214 -15.08 -16.71 -1.01
CA LYS A 214 -14.56 -16.54 0.35
C LYS A 214 -13.07 -16.21 0.38
N LYS A 215 -12.27 -16.85 -0.47
CA LYS A 215 -10.85 -16.50 -0.61
C LYS A 215 -10.68 -15.06 -1.08
N LEU A 216 -11.45 -14.63 -2.08
CA LEU A 216 -11.42 -13.24 -2.54
C LEU A 216 -11.89 -12.26 -1.46
N GLN A 217 -12.90 -12.62 -0.67
CA GLN A 217 -13.37 -11.81 0.45
C GLN A 217 -12.29 -11.66 1.53
N LYS A 218 -11.62 -12.76 1.89
CA LYS A 218 -10.48 -12.78 2.84
C LYS A 218 -9.39 -11.79 2.45
N HIS A 219 -9.11 -11.68 1.14
CA HIS A 219 -8.08 -10.78 0.60
C HIS A 219 -8.62 -9.40 0.19
N SER A 220 -9.88 -9.07 0.51
CA SER A 220 -10.55 -7.82 0.11
C SER A 220 -10.60 -7.59 -1.42
N LEU A 221 -10.52 -8.65 -2.22
CA LEU A 221 -10.52 -8.62 -3.67
C LEU A 221 -11.91 -8.85 -4.28
N LEU A 222 -12.89 -9.28 -3.49
CA LEU A 222 -14.22 -9.64 -4.00
C LEU A 222 -14.94 -8.49 -4.72
N ARG A 223 -14.66 -7.22 -4.36
CA ARG A 223 -15.19 -6.04 -5.07
C ARG A 223 -14.17 -5.36 -5.99
N SER A 224 -12.99 -5.94 -6.16
CA SER A 224 -11.96 -5.33 -6.99
C SER A 224 -12.25 -5.57 -8.48
N PRO A 225 -11.95 -4.58 -9.35
CA PRO A 225 -11.88 -4.84 -10.78
C PRO A 225 -10.80 -5.89 -11.07
N PHE A 226 -10.90 -6.57 -12.20
CA PHE A 226 -9.94 -7.58 -12.62
C PHE A 226 -9.72 -7.53 -14.12
N ILE A 227 -8.58 -8.07 -14.54
CA ILE A 227 -8.19 -8.23 -15.93
C ILE A 227 -7.68 -9.65 -16.17
N PHE A 228 -7.74 -10.09 -17.43
CA PHE A 228 -7.14 -11.36 -17.84
C PHE A 228 -5.85 -11.09 -18.59
N LEU A 229 -4.81 -11.79 -18.18
CA LEU A 229 -3.50 -11.70 -18.81
C LEU A 229 -3.14 -13.07 -19.35
N ASN A 230 -2.73 -13.12 -20.61
CA ASN A 230 -2.12 -14.31 -21.15
C ASN A 230 -0.61 -14.24 -20.95
N ILE A 231 -0.11 -15.15 -20.10
CA ILE A 231 1.29 -15.30 -19.72
C ILE A 231 1.82 -16.53 -20.44
N GLU A 232 2.86 -16.35 -21.25
CA GLU A 232 3.47 -17.42 -22.05
C GLU A 232 2.49 -18.12 -22.99
N LYS A 233 2.88 -19.24 -23.63
CA LYS A 233 2.26 -19.66 -24.90
C LYS A 233 0.74 -19.90 -24.85
N ASP A 234 0.12 -20.25 -23.71
CA ASP A 234 -1.34 -20.44 -23.59
C ASP A 234 -1.91 -20.34 -22.15
N SER A 235 -1.23 -19.70 -21.20
CA SER A 235 -1.72 -19.62 -19.81
C SER A 235 -2.45 -18.30 -19.53
N VAL A 236 -3.76 -18.33 -19.30
CA VAL A 236 -4.52 -17.14 -18.90
C VAL A 236 -4.65 -17.09 -17.38
N ILE A 237 -4.19 -16.00 -16.76
CA ILE A 237 -4.41 -15.73 -15.35
C ILE A 237 -5.41 -14.58 -15.15
N THR A 238 -6.10 -14.60 -14.00
CA THR A 238 -6.91 -13.47 -13.53
C THR A 238 -6.08 -12.64 -12.57
N VAL A 239 -5.96 -11.35 -12.84
CA VAL A 239 -5.30 -10.39 -11.95
C VAL A 239 -6.33 -9.38 -11.46
N TYR A 240 -6.55 -9.35 -10.15
CA TYR A 240 -7.33 -8.30 -9.50
C TYR A 240 -6.48 -7.03 -9.46
N VAL A 241 -7.08 -5.89 -9.76
CA VAL A 241 -6.36 -4.63 -9.88
C VAL A 241 -7.00 -3.54 -9.03
N SER A 242 -6.23 -2.51 -8.68
CA SER A 242 -6.83 -1.29 -8.13
C SER A 242 -7.70 -0.60 -9.18
N GLU A 243 -8.65 0.23 -8.75
CA GLU A 243 -9.43 1.07 -9.66
C GLU A 243 -8.53 1.95 -10.54
N SER A 244 -7.56 2.63 -9.94
CA SER A 244 -6.62 3.48 -10.68
C SER A 244 -5.81 2.72 -11.73
N ALA A 245 -5.52 1.44 -11.51
CA ALA A 245 -4.87 0.59 -12.49
C ALA A 245 -5.87 0.16 -13.58
N TYR A 246 -7.08 -0.22 -13.20
CA TYR A 246 -8.14 -0.62 -14.13
C TYR A 246 -8.49 0.48 -15.14
N GLU A 247 -8.55 1.74 -14.70
CA GLU A 247 -8.76 2.92 -15.55
C GLU A 247 -7.82 2.96 -16.77
N LYS A 248 -6.57 2.50 -16.61
CA LYS A 248 -5.58 2.48 -17.70
C LYS A 248 -5.91 1.50 -18.82
N VAL A 249 -6.77 0.51 -18.57
CA VAL A 249 -7.04 -0.59 -19.51
C VAL A 249 -8.52 -0.78 -19.83
N LYS A 250 -9.44 -0.22 -19.03
CA LYS A 250 -10.89 -0.40 -19.19
C LYS A 250 -11.45 0.09 -20.53
N HIS A 251 -10.74 0.98 -21.22
CA HIS A 251 -11.17 1.58 -22.48
C HIS A 251 -10.83 0.69 -23.70
N PHE A 252 -9.96 -0.31 -23.56
CA PHE A 252 -9.65 -1.25 -24.63
C PHE A 252 -10.82 -2.22 -24.83
N LYS A 253 -11.31 -2.32 -26.06
CA LYS A 253 -12.37 -3.25 -26.44
C LYS A 253 -11.84 -4.30 -27.41
N HIS A 254 -12.18 -5.56 -27.17
CA HIS A 254 -11.77 -6.68 -28.04
C HIS A 254 -12.15 -6.45 -29.50
N ALA A 255 -13.38 -6.00 -29.77
CA ALA A 255 -13.88 -5.78 -31.12
C ALA A 255 -13.06 -4.74 -31.91
N ASP A 256 -12.56 -3.70 -31.23
CA ASP A 256 -11.77 -2.64 -31.86
C ASP A 256 -10.35 -3.15 -32.15
N LEU A 257 -9.73 -3.80 -31.16
CA LEU A 257 -8.41 -4.42 -31.31
C LEU A 257 -8.38 -5.47 -32.44
N TYR A 258 -9.43 -6.30 -32.53
CA TYR A 258 -9.57 -7.31 -33.57
C TYR A 258 -9.64 -6.70 -34.97
N LYS A 259 -10.46 -5.66 -35.16
CA LYS A 259 -10.60 -4.95 -36.45
C LYS A 259 -9.29 -4.28 -36.89
N GLU A 260 -8.58 -3.68 -35.93
CA GLU A 260 -7.32 -2.98 -36.17
C GLU A 260 -6.11 -3.93 -36.36
N LYS A 261 -6.29 -5.25 -36.12
CA LYS A 261 -5.19 -6.23 -36.03
C LYS A 261 -4.12 -5.80 -35.01
N LYS A 262 -4.60 -5.31 -33.87
CA LYS A 262 -3.79 -4.87 -32.73
C LYS A 262 -4.03 -5.74 -31.51
N LYS A 263 -3.08 -5.73 -30.59
CA LYS A 263 -3.20 -6.28 -29.23
C LYS A 263 -2.69 -5.28 -28.21
N VAL A 264 -2.97 -5.52 -26.93
CA VAL A 264 -2.48 -4.66 -25.84
C VAL A 264 -1.51 -5.47 -24.98
N ILE A 265 -0.28 -4.97 -24.84
CA ILE A 265 0.72 -5.49 -23.91
C ILE A 265 0.62 -4.65 -22.64
N VAL A 266 0.50 -5.33 -21.50
CA VAL A 266 0.41 -4.70 -20.18
C VAL A 266 1.64 -5.07 -19.37
N GLN A 267 2.32 -4.07 -18.82
CA GLN A 267 3.41 -4.26 -17.86
C GLN A 267 2.92 -3.88 -16.46
N LEU A 268 3.08 -4.77 -15.49
CA LEU A 268 2.64 -4.55 -14.12
C LEU A 268 3.44 -5.36 -13.12
N ASP A 269 3.37 -4.93 -11.87
CA ASP A 269 3.97 -5.61 -10.73
C ASP A 269 2.87 -6.47 -10.07
N ILE A 270 2.96 -7.80 -10.14
CA ILE A 270 1.96 -8.74 -9.59
C ILE A 270 2.40 -9.37 -8.27
N VAL A 271 1.47 -9.45 -7.31
CA VAL A 271 1.66 -10.17 -6.05
C VAL A 271 0.68 -11.33 -5.99
N GLU A 272 1.18 -12.54 -5.73
CA GLU A 272 0.31 -13.69 -5.40
C GLU A 272 -0.10 -13.59 -3.92
N LYS A 273 -1.38 -13.30 -3.66
CA LYS A 273 -1.94 -13.18 -2.30
C LYS A 273 -2.23 -14.55 -1.67
N GLU A 274 -2.53 -15.52 -2.52
CA GLU A 274 -2.72 -16.94 -2.22
C GLU A 274 -2.58 -17.69 -3.55
N LYS A 275 -2.29 -19.00 -3.51
CA LYS A 275 -2.13 -19.83 -4.70
C LYS A 275 -3.25 -19.58 -5.73
N GLY A 276 -2.90 -19.01 -6.89
CA GLY A 276 -3.81 -18.69 -8.00
C GLY A 276 -4.61 -17.39 -7.86
N ILE A 277 -4.34 -16.57 -6.84
CA ILE A 277 -4.98 -15.26 -6.62
C ILE A 277 -3.91 -14.17 -6.75
N PHE A 278 -3.90 -13.51 -7.89
CA PHE A 278 -2.94 -12.46 -8.22
C PHE A 278 -3.55 -11.07 -8.07
N TYR A 279 -2.78 -10.14 -7.51
CA TYR A 279 -3.18 -8.75 -7.35
C TYR A 279 -2.11 -7.80 -7.90
N ALA A 280 -2.54 -6.71 -8.53
CA ALA A 280 -1.66 -5.62 -8.93
C ALA A 280 -2.23 -4.26 -8.53
N ALA A 281 -1.48 -3.55 -7.69
CA ALA A 281 -1.86 -2.19 -7.26
C ALA A 281 -1.74 -1.18 -8.41
N ARG A 282 -0.83 -1.42 -9.37
CA ARG A 282 -0.48 -0.50 -10.44
C ARG A 282 -0.23 -1.27 -11.73
N ILE A 283 -0.78 -0.77 -12.82
CA ILE A 283 -0.30 -1.04 -14.18
C ILE A 283 0.74 0.02 -14.50
N ILE A 284 1.96 -0.39 -14.84
CA ILE A 284 3.05 0.51 -15.19
C ILE A 284 2.74 1.09 -16.56
N GLU A 285 2.48 0.20 -17.52
CA GLU A 285 2.30 0.54 -18.93
C GLU A 285 1.23 -0.35 -19.57
N ALA A 286 0.53 0.19 -20.55
CA ALA A 286 -0.44 -0.55 -21.37
C ALA A 286 -0.39 0.00 -22.81
N ASN A 287 0.22 -0.77 -23.71
CA ASN A 287 0.52 -0.32 -25.07
C ASN A 287 -0.23 -1.12 -26.12
N LYS A 288 -0.86 -0.42 -27.06
CA LYS A 288 -1.43 -1.01 -28.27
C LYS A 288 -0.31 -1.28 -29.29
N VAL A 289 -0.10 -2.53 -29.67
CA VAL A 289 0.95 -2.97 -30.61
C VAL A 289 0.36 -3.82 -31.74
N ASP A 290 1.13 -3.98 -32.82
CA ASP A 290 0.77 -4.92 -33.91
C ASP A 290 0.68 -6.36 -33.40
N GLY A 291 -0.39 -7.05 -33.79
CA GLY A 291 -0.63 -8.44 -33.41
C GLY A 291 -2.10 -8.75 -33.21
N ARG A 292 -2.45 -10.03 -33.12
CA ARG A 292 -3.86 -10.44 -32.93
C ARG A 292 -4.19 -10.46 -31.44
N SER A 293 -5.21 -9.71 -31.03
CA SER A 293 -5.80 -9.87 -29.70
C SER A 293 -6.32 -11.29 -29.52
N ARG A 294 -6.04 -11.90 -28.36
CA ARG A 294 -6.59 -13.21 -28.01
C ARG A 294 -7.90 -13.04 -27.25
N SER A 295 -8.81 -13.97 -27.49
CA SER A 295 -10.06 -14.08 -26.74
C SER A 295 -10.52 -15.53 -26.71
N ASN A 296 -11.14 -15.93 -25.60
CA ASN A 296 -11.86 -17.20 -25.50
C ASN A 296 -13.32 -17.05 -25.94
N ILE A 297 -13.70 -15.94 -26.58
CA ILE A 297 -14.98 -15.80 -27.27
C ILE A 297 -14.92 -16.67 -28.52
N HIS A 298 -15.55 -17.85 -28.47
CA HIS A 298 -15.88 -18.60 -29.68
C HIS A 298 -16.88 -17.78 -30.49
N HIS A 299 -16.46 -17.32 -31.67
CA HIS A 299 -17.35 -16.76 -32.70
C HIS A 299 -18.01 -17.87 -33.49
#